data_AF-A0A8J3PGZ6-F1
#
_entry.id   AF-A0A8J3PGZ6-F1
#
_cell.length_a   1.000
_cell.length_b   1.000
_cell.length_c   1.000
_cell.angle_alpha   90.00
_cell.angle_beta   90.00
_cell.angle_gamma   90.00
#
_symmetry.space_group_name_H-M   'P 1'
#
loop_
_entity.id
_entity.type
_entity.pdbx_description
1 polymer ?
#
loop_
_entity_poly.entity_id
_entity_poly.type
_entity_poly.pdbx_seq_one_letter_code
_entity_poly.pdbx_strand_id
1 'polypeptide(L)'
;MLYAGTANAATLFHDDFNDGDSAGWTMSGGTWSVIADGTSVLRQAGTSSDARARAGSTAWANYTVTARVKITAVNGTNRFAALLARAQSNTNYYYLALRTDHTVELKKLVGGSSTTLASAAVTVTTGAWYTLSLKVSGSSLQGTVNGGTAVSATDSQFATGQIGVATYNAAANFDDVLVADAAGPSPSPSAGPSASSSPSASPRPSTSPSTSPNPSPSPSGPPPNPPGPGQPDGFATVAGYGQATTTGGAGGPTVTVDTTEEFLDYIARTGPYTIQVSGTITLPTGTTDGMHNVTSDKTIVGLGSTARLVGGGLNIGVPISDAVTSPPANAVHNVIIRNLSISGATDDLINVQMFSHHIWIDHNDLSDGGDGALDIKRGSDLLTVSWNRFHDHDKTTLVGHDDANGAQDTGRLRVTYHHNFFDRSDQRNPRVRFSPLVHVYNNYYYDNSYGIASTNESGLFVEGNYFYSVNNPGRVEFSGPLGRMVERNNILVECNHPIEVRGTVTDPATFYPYTVDAPASVPTIVPAGAGVGKI
;
A
#
# COMPACT_ATOMS: atom_id res chain seq x y z
N MET A 1 21.45 56.78 8.38
CA MET A 1 22.10 55.48 8.13
C MET A 1 21.25 54.43 8.84
N LEU A 2 20.38 53.74 8.11
CA LEU A 2 19.62 52.60 8.63
C LEU A 2 20.15 51.39 7.88
N TYR A 3 20.76 50.46 8.62
CA TYR A 3 21.28 49.20 8.10
C TYR A 3 20.10 48.37 7.57
N ALA A 4 20.14 48.03 6.28
CA ALA A 4 19.32 46.95 5.73
C ALA A 4 19.89 45.64 6.28
N GLY A 5 19.18 45.02 7.23
CA GLY A 5 19.44 43.65 7.61
C GLY A 5 19.15 42.73 6.43
N THR A 6 20.14 41.96 6.00
CA THR A 6 19.94 40.86 5.05
C THR A 6 18.97 39.85 5.67
N ALA A 7 17.78 39.70 5.09
CA ALA A 7 16.84 38.66 5.47
C ALA A 7 17.47 37.29 5.14
N ASN A 8 17.75 36.48 6.16
CA ASN A 8 18.14 35.09 5.97
C ASN A 8 16.87 34.27 5.73
N ALA A 9 16.85 33.45 4.69
CA ALA A 9 15.78 32.49 4.44
C ALA A 9 15.68 31.52 5.63
N ALA A 10 14.47 31.31 6.18
CA ALA A 10 14.27 30.38 7.27
C ALA A 10 14.44 28.93 6.77
N THR A 11 15.17 28.11 7.53
CA THR A 11 15.23 26.66 7.30
C THR A 11 13.87 26.05 7.64
N LEU A 12 13.23 25.42 6.65
CA LEU A 12 11.95 24.71 6.81
C LEU A 12 12.15 23.24 7.20
N PHE A 13 13.23 22.64 6.73
CA PHE A 13 13.59 21.24 6.98
C PHE A 13 15.07 21.03 6.72
N HIS A 14 15.68 20.13 7.48
CA HIS A 14 17.06 19.72 7.34
C HIS A 14 17.20 18.26 7.75
N ASP A 15 17.97 17.50 7.00
CA ASP A 15 18.39 16.16 7.36
C ASP A 15 19.77 15.86 6.78
N ASP A 16 20.73 15.57 7.66
CA ASP A 16 22.10 15.14 7.33
C ASP A 16 22.33 13.65 7.66
N PHE A 17 21.28 12.95 8.09
CA PHE A 17 21.25 11.53 8.46
C PHE A 17 22.26 11.10 9.54
N ASN A 18 22.94 12.05 10.21
CA ASN A 18 24.01 11.76 11.17
C ASN A 18 23.50 11.22 12.51
N ASP A 19 22.20 11.31 12.76
CA ASP A 19 21.50 10.61 13.84
C ASP A 19 21.36 9.09 13.57
N GLY A 20 21.65 8.66 12.34
CA GLY A 20 21.67 7.25 11.95
C GLY A 20 20.31 6.69 11.57
N ASP A 21 19.29 7.54 11.42
CA ASP A 21 17.96 7.13 11.00
C ASP A 21 17.42 7.99 9.84
N SER A 22 16.26 7.58 9.31
CA SER A 22 15.56 8.31 8.26
C SER A 22 14.16 8.71 8.72
N ALA A 23 14.01 9.05 10.00
CA ALA A 23 12.74 9.44 10.57
C ALA A 23 12.17 10.68 9.86
N GLY A 24 10.86 10.64 9.58
CA GLY A 24 10.19 11.70 8.82
C GLY A 24 10.29 11.57 7.30
N TRP A 25 10.97 10.54 6.80
CA TRP A 25 10.92 10.14 5.38
C TRP A 25 9.95 9.00 5.15
N THR A 26 9.15 9.11 4.10
CA THR A 26 8.29 8.04 3.57
C THR A 26 8.92 7.48 2.29
N MET A 27 9.25 6.19 2.32
CA MET A 27 9.90 5.49 1.22
C MET A 27 8.87 4.81 0.31
N SER A 28 9.13 4.75 -1.00
CA SER A 28 8.37 3.99 -1.98
C SER A 28 9.30 3.40 -3.03
N GLY A 29 9.19 2.10 -3.27
CA GLY A 29 10.11 1.32 -4.12
C GLY A 29 11.56 1.30 -3.62
N GLY A 30 12.36 0.40 -4.18
CA GLY A 30 13.79 0.28 -3.88
C GLY A 30 14.10 -0.31 -2.50
N THR A 31 15.36 -0.17 -2.10
CA THR A 31 15.87 -0.65 -0.80
C THR A 31 16.58 0.52 -0.14
N TRP A 32 15.98 1.06 0.92
CA TRP A 32 16.44 2.26 1.60
C TRP A 32 17.06 1.92 2.94
N SER A 33 18.20 2.52 3.24
CA SER A 33 18.84 2.43 4.56
C SER A 33 19.77 3.60 4.79
N VAL A 34 19.98 3.97 6.07
CA VAL A 34 21.06 4.87 6.44
C VAL A 34 22.34 4.06 6.62
N ILE A 35 23.40 4.46 5.92
CA ILE A 35 24.70 3.77 5.97
C ILE A 35 25.86 4.77 6.12
N ALA A 36 27.03 4.28 6.50
CA ALA A 36 28.26 5.08 6.51
C ALA A 36 28.91 5.14 5.12
N ASP A 37 29.31 6.35 4.71
CA ASP A 37 30.01 6.67 3.46
C ASP A 37 30.87 7.93 3.65
N GLY A 38 31.71 7.89 4.69
CA GLY A 38 32.36 9.08 5.27
C GLY A 38 31.53 9.63 6.43
N THR A 39 30.36 10.21 6.11
CA THR A 39 29.27 10.55 7.03
C THR A 39 28.15 9.51 6.92
N SER A 40 27.11 9.60 7.76
CA SER A 40 25.88 8.85 7.53
C SER A 40 25.15 9.43 6.32
N VAL A 41 24.61 8.57 5.46
CA VAL A 41 23.89 8.98 4.24
C VAL A 41 22.66 8.11 4.06
N LEU A 42 21.60 8.68 3.50
CA LEU A 42 20.46 7.90 3.03
C LEU A 42 20.82 7.21 1.72
N ARG A 43 20.82 5.88 1.72
CA ARG A 43 21.14 5.06 0.55
C ARG A 43 19.92 4.39 -0.02
N GLN A 44 19.75 4.53 -1.32
CA GLN A 44 18.98 3.61 -2.16
C GLN A 44 19.96 2.62 -2.80
N ALA A 45 19.76 1.30 -2.58
CA ALA A 45 20.68 0.27 -3.06
C ALA A 45 20.23 -0.47 -4.33
N GLY A 46 18.95 -0.43 -4.68
CA GLY A 46 18.37 -1.22 -5.77
C GLY A 46 18.53 -0.60 -7.15
N THR A 47 18.88 -1.39 -8.16
CA THR A 47 19.01 -0.91 -9.56
C THR A 47 17.92 -1.43 -10.49
N SER A 48 16.95 -2.18 -9.98
CA SER A 48 15.92 -2.88 -10.77
C SER A 48 14.57 -2.19 -10.82
N SER A 49 14.39 -1.09 -10.10
CA SER A 49 13.14 -0.33 -10.08
C SER A 49 13.38 1.16 -9.87
N ASP A 50 12.31 1.91 -10.08
CA ASP A 50 12.20 3.28 -9.62
C ASP A 50 12.04 3.27 -8.09
N ALA A 51 12.59 4.28 -7.43
CA ALA A 51 12.50 4.42 -6.00
C ALA A 51 12.45 5.90 -5.63
N ARG A 52 11.74 6.23 -4.56
CA ARG A 52 11.66 7.59 -4.03
C ARG A 52 11.52 7.60 -2.52
N ALA A 53 12.03 8.65 -1.91
CA ALA A 53 11.85 8.99 -0.52
C ALA A 53 11.30 10.42 -0.45
N ARG A 54 10.20 10.65 0.27
CA ARG A 54 9.62 12.00 0.46
C ARG A 54 9.66 12.40 1.92
N ALA A 55 9.82 13.70 2.17
CA ALA A 55 9.76 14.28 3.51
C ALA A 55 9.20 15.70 3.48
N GLY A 56 8.88 16.23 4.66
CA GLY A 56 8.37 17.58 4.82
C GLY A 56 6.86 17.72 4.58
N SER A 57 6.42 18.95 4.31
CA SER A 57 4.99 19.31 4.30
C SER A 57 4.40 19.42 2.89
N THR A 58 3.17 18.92 2.71
CA THR A 58 2.38 19.10 1.49
C THR A 58 1.92 20.55 1.27
N ALA A 59 1.99 21.40 2.30
CA ALA A 59 1.55 22.79 2.27
C ALA A 59 2.63 23.76 1.73
N TRP A 60 3.88 23.33 1.57
CA TRP A 60 4.95 24.22 1.13
C TRP A 60 4.77 24.63 -0.33
N ALA A 61 4.72 25.95 -0.57
CA ALA A 61 4.48 26.53 -1.88
C ALA A 61 5.78 27.01 -2.55
N ASN A 62 6.58 27.80 -1.83
CA ASN A 62 7.78 28.43 -2.36
C ASN A 62 8.97 28.07 -1.49
N TYR A 63 9.95 27.39 -2.06
CA TYR A 63 11.15 26.98 -1.33
C TYR A 63 12.28 26.62 -2.29
N THR A 64 13.47 26.47 -1.73
CA THR A 64 14.60 25.82 -2.38
C THR A 64 14.94 24.57 -1.60
N VAL A 65 14.97 23.43 -2.28
CA VAL A 65 15.52 22.19 -1.74
C VAL A 65 16.92 22.00 -2.30
N THR A 66 17.87 21.60 -1.45
CA THR A 66 19.25 21.26 -1.82
C THR A 66 19.61 19.92 -1.21
N ALA A 67 20.39 19.11 -1.91
CA ALA A 67 20.97 17.87 -1.38
C ALA A 67 22.27 17.51 -2.11
N ARG A 68 23.18 16.83 -1.42
CA ARG A 68 24.26 16.07 -2.06
C ARG A 68 23.71 14.75 -2.58
N VAL A 69 24.12 14.39 -3.79
CA VAL A 69 23.69 13.19 -4.51
C VAL A 69 24.90 12.49 -5.11
N LYS A 70 25.01 11.18 -4.90
CA LYS A 70 26.03 10.34 -5.51
C LYS A 70 25.39 9.09 -6.11
N ILE A 71 25.40 8.98 -7.44
CA ILE A 71 25.00 7.75 -8.13
C ILE A 71 26.10 6.71 -7.92
N THR A 72 25.77 5.56 -7.34
CA THR A 72 26.76 4.51 -6.98
C THR A 72 26.74 3.33 -7.95
N ALA A 73 25.59 3.00 -8.53
CA ALA A 73 25.46 1.97 -9.56
C ALA A 73 24.23 2.23 -10.45
N VAL A 74 24.22 1.69 -11.66
CA VAL A 74 23.10 1.79 -12.60
C VAL A 74 22.88 0.48 -13.34
N ASN A 75 21.63 0.19 -13.70
CA ASN A 75 21.29 -0.94 -14.57
C ASN A 75 20.76 -0.43 -15.91
N GLY A 76 21.64 -0.40 -16.91
CA GLY A 76 21.36 0.10 -18.26
C GLY A 76 21.81 1.55 -18.48
N THR A 77 21.37 2.13 -19.60
CA THR A 77 21.70 3.50 -20.01
C THR A 77 20.66 4.50 -19.52
N ASN A 78 20.97 5.80 -19.54
CA ASN A 78 19.96 6.86 -19.33
C ASN A 78 19.26 6.73 -17.96
N ARG A 79 20.03 6.45 -16.91
CA ARG A 79 19.57 6.31 -15.52
C ARG A 79 19.86 7.57 -14.72
N PHE A 80 19.19 7.75 -13.60
CA PHE A 80 19.36 8.99 -12.83
C PHE A 80 19.15 8.81 -11.33
N ALA A 81 19.71 9.77 -10.60
CA ALA A 81 19.26 10.17 -9.27
C ALA A 81 18.72 11.61 -9.34
N ALA A 82 17.75 11.96 -8.50
CA ALA A 82 17.02 13.21 -8.61
C ALA A 82 16.65 13.81 -7.25
N LEU A 83 16.45 15.13 -7.27
CA LEU A 83 15.85 15.92 -6.21
C LEU A 83 14.42 16.33 -6.60
N LEU A 84 13.45 16.17 -5.70
CA LEU A 84 12.03 16.41 -5.94
C LEU A 84 11.57 17.67 -5.23
N ALA A 85 10.65 18.40 -5.87
CA ALA A 85 9.95 19.52 -5.28
C ALA A 85 8.47 19.52 -5.68
N ARG A 86 7.66 20.11 -4.80
CA ARG A 86 6.19 20.11 -4.84
C ARG A 86 5.62 18.73 -5.07
N ALA A 87 6.17 17.75 -4.36
CA ALA A 87 5.66 16.39 -4.43
C ALA A 87 4.33 16.30 -3.70
N GLN A 88 3.28 16.05 -4.48
CA GLN A 88 1.92 15.82 -3.98
C GLN A 88 1.69 14.33 -3.73
N SER A 89 2.47 13.48 -4.41
CA SER A 89 2.42 12.03 -4.27
C SER A 89 3.65 11.34 -4.86
N ASN A 90 3.62 10.01 -4.90
CA ASN A 90 4.57 9.17 -5.62
C ASN A 90 4.64 9.43 -7.13
N THR A 91 3.66 10.11 -7.74
CA THR A 91 3.52 10.21 -9.20
C THR A 91 3.30 11.64 -9.71
N ASN A 92 3.21 12.61 -8.81
CA ASN A 92 2.92 14.02 -9.10
C ASN A 92 3.95 14.93 -8.40
N TYR A 93 4.94 15.38 -9.15
CA TYR A 93 6.01 16.26 -8.66
C TYR A 93 6.84 16.91 -9.77
N TYR A 94 7.56 17.98 -9.43
CA TYR A 94 8.72 18.44 -10.19
C TYR A 94 9.98 17.74 -9.69
N TYR A 95 10.94 17.51 -10.59
CA TYR A 95 12.22 16.94 -10.19
C TYR A 95 13.38 17.41 -11.08
N LEU A 96 14.56 17.48 -10.46
CA LEU A 96 15.82 17.76 -11.11
C LEU A 96 16.62 16.46 -11.19
N ALA A 97 16.69 15.86 -12.37
CA ALA A 97 17.36 14.59 -12.61
C ALA A 97 18.82 14.80 -13.05
N LEU A 98 19.76 14.23 -12.29
CA LEU A 98 21.16 14.09 -12.69
C LEU A 98 21.34 12.75 -13.40
N ARG A 99 21.62 12.78 -14.70
CA ARG A 99 21.52 11.60 -15.57
C ARG A 99 22.88 11.06 -16.00
N THR A 100 22.99 9.75 -16.13
CA THR A 100 24.22 9.08 -16.57
C THR A 100 24.54 9.27 -18.06
N ASP A 101 23.65 9.91 -18.83
CA ASP A 101 23.87 10.35 -20.21
C ASP A 101 24.53 11.74 -20.31
N HIS A 102 25.10 12.22 -19.20
CA HIS A 102 25.77 13.52 -19.07
C HIS A 102 24.83 14.72 -19.26
N THR A 103 23.60 14.60 -18.78
CA THR A 103 22.63 15.68 -18.75
C THR A 103 22.05 15.92 -17.36
N VAL A 104 21.63 17.16 -17.11
CA VAL A 104 20.73 17.51 -16.02
C VAL A 104 19.41 17.95 -16.64
N GLU A 105 18.31 17.34 -16.19
CA GLU A 105 16.98 17.62 -16.72
C GLU A 105 16.07 18.13 -15.60
N LEU A 106 15.43 19.28 -15.83
CA LEU A 106 14.30 19.74 -15.04
C LEU A 106 13.03 19.18 -15.67
N LYS A 107 12.25 18.43 -14.89
CA LYS A 107 11.14 17.63 -15.37
C LYS A 107 9.93 17.76 -14.47
N LYS A 108 8.77 17.39 -15.01
CA LYS A 108 7.58 17.08 -14.22
C LYS A 108 7.15 15.64 -14.44
N LEU A 109 6.65 15.03 -13.39
CA LEU A 109 5.92 13.77 -13.44
C LEU A 109 4.46 14.09 -13.13
N VAL A 110 3.55 13.78 -14.04
CA VAL A 110 2.10 13.95 -13.85
C VAL A 110 1.45 12.62 -14.13
N GLY A 111 0.85 12.01 -13.12
CA GLY A 111 0.27 10.68 -13.26
C GLY A 111 1.27 9.71 -13.91
N GLY A 112 2.54 9.70 -13.47
CA GLY A 112 3.57 8.78 -13.96
C GLY A 112 4.12 9.07 -15.35
N SER A 113 3.51 10.01 -16.07
CA SER A 113 4.00 10.48 -17.35
C SER A 113 5.04 11.57 -17.15
N SER A 114 6.26 11.31 -17.62
CA SER A 114 7.40 12.22 -17.50
C SER A 114 7.44 13.22 -18.65
N THR A 115 7.61 14.50 -18.35
CA THR A 115 7.85 15.57 -19.34
C THR A 115 9.11 16.33 -18.99
N THR A 116 10.06 16.43 -19.93
CA THR A 116 11.24 17.30 -19.80
C THR A 116 10.83 18.75 -20.06
N LEU A 117 11.09 19.63 -19.09
CA LEU A 117 10.79 21.06 -19.18
C LEU A 117 12.03 21.86 -19.65
N ALA A 118 13.21 21.46 -19.17
CA ALA A 118 14.49 22.03 -19.60
C ALA A 118 15.60 20.99 -19.41
N SER A 119 16.68 21.10 -20.19
CA SER A 119 17.85 20.22 -20.10
C SER A 119 19.14 21.00 -20.39
N ALA A 120 20.23 20.59 -19.76
CA ALA A 120 21.57 21.10 -20.01
C ALA A 120 22.62 19.97 -19.89
N ALA A 121 23.75 20.13 -20.56
CA ALA A 121 24.87 19.20 -20.46
C ALA A 121 25.59 19.35 -19.10
N VAL A 122 25.96 18.24 -18.48
CA VAL A 122 26.79 18.19 -17.28
C VAL A 122 27.59 16.89 -17.23
N THR A 123 28.87 16.96 -16.86
CA THR A 123 29.69 15.76 -16.72
C THR A 123 29.30 14.98 -15.47
N VAL A 124 28.59 13.86 -15.67
CA VAL A 124 28.26 12.90 -14.61
C VAL A 124 29.27 11.75 -14.58
N THR A 125 29.79 11.44 -13.39
CA THR A 125 30.69 10.32 -13.10
C THR A 125 30.11 9.53 -11.93
N THR A 126 29.84 8.25 -12.16
CA THR A 126 29.38 7.34 -11.09
C THR A 126 30.42 7.29 -9.97
N GLY A 127 29.96 7.37 -8.72
CA GLY A 127 30.81 7.42 -7.53
C GLY A 127 31.25 8.82 -7.11
N ALA A 128 30.98 9.86 -7.89
CA ALA A 128 31.25 11.25 -7.50
C ALA A 128 30.03 11.91 -6.83
N TRP A 129 30.30 12.81 -5.88
CA TRP A 129 29.28 13.64 -5.23
C TRP A 129 28.95 14.87 -6.07
N TYR A 130 27.65 15.20 -6.16
CA TYR A 130 27.11 16.38 -6.79
C TYR A 130 26.16 17.08 -5.82
N THR A 131 26.17 18.41 -5.78
CA THR A 131 25.16 19.18 -5.06
C THR A 131 24.06 19.58 -6.04
N LEU A 132 22.85 19.08 -5.83
CA LEU A 132 21.67 19.49 -6.59
C LEU A 132 20.90 20.52 -5.78
N SER A 133 20.40 21.56 -6.45
CA SER A 133 19.48 22.55 -5.87
C SER A 133 18.30 22.75 -6.80
N LEU A 134 17.08 22.65 -6.28
CA LEU A 134 15.83 22.89 -7.00
C LEU A 134 14.99 23.94 -6.26
N LYS A 135 14.86 25.11 -6.89
CA LYS A 135 14.04 26.23 -6.41
C LYS A 135 12.70 26.25 -7.13
N VAL A 136 11.63 26.32 -6.35
CA VAL A 136 10.24 26.45 -6.83
C VAL A 136 9.62 27.71 -6.23
N SER A 137 9.10 28.61 -7.08
CA SER A 137 8.45 29.85 -6.62
C SER A 137 7.40 30.33 -7.61
N GLY A 138 6.14 30.38 -7.20
CA GLY A 138 5.03 30.60 -8.13
C GLY A 138 5.05 29.56 -9.26
N SER A 139 5.09 29.98 -10.52
CA SER A 139 5.30 29.08 -11.67
C SER A 139 6.77 28.92 -12.09
N SER A 140 7.71 29.60 -11.42
CA SER A 140 9.14 29.55 -11.75
C SER A 140 9.81 28.34 -11.12
N LEU A 141 10.55 27.59 -11.93
CA LEU A 141 11.35 26.44 -11.55
C LEU A 141 12.80 26.67 -11.97
N GLN A 142 13.75 26.50 -11.06
CA GLN A 142 15.18 26.64 -11.33
C GLN A 142 15.98 25.53 -10.66
N GLY A 143 16.73 24.77 -11.46
CA GLY A 143 17.60 23.71 -10.99
C GLY A 143 19.07 24.04 -11.24
N THR A 144 19.97 23.69 -10.31
CA THR A 144 21.42 23.81 -10.51
C THR A 144 22.17 22.55 -10.08
N VAL A 145 23.35 22.34 -10.69
CA VAL A 145 24.33 21.32 -10.29
C VAL A 145 25.63 22.01 -9.85
N ASN A 146 26.09 21.71 -8.64
CA ASN A 146 27.29 22.29 -8.02
C ASN A 146 27.30 23.83 -8.02
N GLY A 147 26.12 24.45 -7.95
CA GLY A 147 25.94 25.91 -8.02
C GLY A 147 26.24 26.54 -9.40
N GLY A 148 26.57 25.74 -10.42
CA GLY A 148 27.00 26.19 -11.74
C GLY A 148 25.95 25.96 -12.83
N THR A 149 25.96 24.77 -13.45
CA THR A 149 25.05 24.42 -14.56
C THR A 149 23.60 24.61 -14.12
N ALA A 150 22.87 25.48 -14.82
CA ALA A 150 21.50 25.83 -14.48
C ALA A 150 20.50 25.42 -15.58
N VAL A 151 19.33 24.96 -15.15
CA VAL A 151 18.15 24.74 -15.99
C VAL A 151 16.98 25.51 -15.39
N SER A 152 16.15 26.12 -16.22
CA SER A 152 14.99 26.88 -15.75
C SER A 152 13.78 26.64 -16.65
N ALA A 153 12.61 26.66 -16.06
CA ALA A 153 11.33 26.52 -16.76
C ALA A 153 10.24 27.32 -16.05
N THR A 154 9.14 27.54 -16.76
CA THR A 154 7.88 28.05 -16.18
C THR A 154 6.81 26.97 -16.33
N ASP A 155 6.25 26.51 -15.22
CA ASP A 155 5.17 25.52 -15.21
C ASP A 155 4.33 25.72 -13.93
N SER A 156 3.00 25.56 -14.04
CA SER A 156 2.05 25.82 -12.94
C SER A 156 1.25 24.58 -12.54
N GLN A 157 1.66 23.39 -12.97
CA GLN A 157 0.99 22.13 -12.67
C GLN A 157 0.88 21.86 -11.16
N PHE A 158 1.95 22.09 -10.40
CA PHE A 158 1.98 21.84 -8.97
C PHE A 158 2.25 23.14 -8.23
N ALA A 159 1.32 23.54 -7.34
CA ALA A 159 1.41 24.78 -6.57
C ALA A 159 2.07 24.60 -5.19
N THR A 160 1.89 23.43 -4.58
CA THR A 160 2.45 23.08 -3.26
C THR A 160 2.89 21.61 -3.24
N GLY A 161 3.73 21.24 -2.28
CA GLY A 161 4.03 19.84 -2.00
C GLY A 161 5.36 19.64 -1.27
N GLN A 162 5.58 18.39 -0.87
CA GLN A 162 6.75 17.91 -0.14
C GLN A 162 8.03 17.98 -0.98
N ILE A 163 9.17 17.76 -0.31
CA ILE A 163 10.44 17.47 -0.98
C ILE A 163 10.63 15.96 -1.12
N GLY A 164 11.65 15.56 -1.87
CA GLY A 164 12.06 14.17 -1.88
C GLY A 164 13.34 13.93 -2.67
N VAL A 165 13.77 12.68 -2.66
CA VAL A 165 14.87 12.17 -3.50
C VAL A 165 14.37 10.95 -4.27
N ALA A 166 14.89 10.69 -5.46
CA ALA A 166 14.49 9.53 -6.25
C ALA A 166 15.61 8.96 -7.09
N THR A 167 15.44 7.71 -7.51
CA THR A 167 16.28 7.03 -8.49
C THR A 167 15.42 6.34 -9.55
N TYR A 168 15.98 6.17 -10.75
CA TYR A 168 15.39 5.41 -11.85
C TYR A 168 16.36 4.32 -12.28
N ASN A 169 16.10 3.08 -11.87
CA ASN A 169 16.97 1.92 -12.09
C ASN A 169 18.45 2.21 -11.74
N ALA A 170 18.66 2.94 -10.64
CA ALA A 170 19.96 3.39 -10.16
C ALA A 170 20.02 3.30 -8.63
N ALA A 171 21.20 2.93 -8.13
CA ALA A 171 21.57 3.06 -6.73
C ALA A 171 22.22 4.42 -6.50
N ALA A 172 21.87 5.07 -5.39
CA ALA A 172 22.39 6.39 -5.06
C ALA A 172 22.41 6.66 -3.55
N ASN A 173 23.34 7.51 -3.14
CA ASN A 173 23.43 8.04 -1.79
C ASN A 173 23.03 9.52 -1.80
N PHE A 174 22.30 9.93 -0.77
CA PHE A 174 21.77 11.27 -0.55
C PHE A 174 22.20 11.76 0.82
N ASP A 175 22.61 13.03 0.89
CA ASP A 175 23.14 13.63 2.11
C ASP A 175 22.91 15.15 2.11
N ASP A 176 23.03 15.80 3.26
CA ASP A 176 22.85 17.24 3.48
C ASP A 176 21.57 17.81 2.82
N VAL A 177 20.42 17.19 3.10
CA VAL A 177 19.13 17.67 2.60
C VAL A 177 18.74 18.93 3.36
N LEU A 178 18.56 20.03 2.64
CA LEU A 178 18.18 21.31 3.23
C LEU A 178 17.03 21.93 2.44
N VAL A 179 15.99 22.37 3.14
CA VAL A 179 14.88 23.16 2.60
C VAL A 179 14.90 24.54 3.21
N ALA A 180 15.08 25.55 2.36
CA ALA A 180 15.04 26.95 2.74
C ALA A 180 13.78 27.61 2.16
N ASP A 181 13.08 28.38 2.98
CA ASP A 181 11.94 29.19 2.54
C ASP A 181 12.37 30.20 1.46
N ALA A 182 11.61 30.27 0.37
CA ALA A 182 11.83 31.23 -0.70
C ALA A 182 10.79 32.35 -0.59
N ALA A 183 10.84 33.13 0.50
CA ALA A 183 9.91 34.22 0.73
C ALA A 183 9.98 35.31 -0.37
N GLY A 184 8.87 35.47 -1.10
CA GLY A 184 8.46 36.66 -1.86
C GLY A 184 6.99 36.97 -1.50
N PRO A 185 6.49 38.22 -1.64
CA PRO A 185 5.33 38.70 -0.89
C PRO A 185 4.06 37.89 -1.18
N SER A 186 3.42 37.44 -0.10
CA SER A 186 2.12 36.76 -0.14
C SER A 186 1.01 37.74 -0.55
N PRO A 187 0.19 37.47 -1.58
CA PRO A 187 -1.03 38.22 -1.79
C PRO A 187 -2.10 37.76 -0.77
N SER A 188 -2.55 38.72 0.04
CA SER A 188 -3.70 38.59 0.95
C SER A 188 -4.98 38.24 0.17
N PRO A 189 -5.88 37.38 0.69
CA PRO A 189 -7.14 37.08 0.01
C PRO A 189 -8.11 38.26 0.14
N SER A 190 -8.58 38.78 -1.00
CA SER A 190 -9.68 39.76 -1.05
C SER A 190 -11.00 39.06 -1.37
N ALA A 191 -12.05 39.47 -0.66
CA ALA A 191 -13.36 38.86 -0.63
C ALA A 191 -14.30 39.26 -1.78
N GLY A 192 -15.09 38.28 -2.24
CA GLY A 192 -16.51 38.39 -2.68
C GLY A 192 -16.81 38.67 -4.16
N PRO A 193 -18.07 38.47 -4.64
CA PRO A 193 -19.25 37.93 -3.96
C PRO A 193 -20.04 36.84 -4.75
N SER A 194 -21.07 36.31 -4.09
CA SER A 194 -22.06 35.30 -4.50
C SER A 194 -23.18 35.87 -5.40
N ALA A 195 -23.71 35.07 -6.34
CA ALA A 195 -25.12 35.10 -6.75
C ALA A 195 -25.59 33.83 -7.51
N SER A 196 -26.76 33.33 -7.06
CA SER A 196 -27.76 32.39 -7.62
C SER A 196 -28.11 32.62 -9.12
N SER A 197 -28.74 31.76 -9.94
CA SER A 197 -29.72 30.67 -9.78
C SER A 197 -29.90 29.87 -11.10
N SER A 198 -30.42 28.63 -11.00
CA SER A 198 -30.90 27.68 -12.04
C SER A 198 -32.05 28.24 -12.95
N PRO A 199 -32.57 27.57 -14.04
CA PRO A 199 -33.11 26.18 -14.03
C PRO A 199 -32.97 25.28 -15.29
N SER A 200 -32.92 23.96 -15.01
CA SER A 200 -33.59 22.78 -15.60
C SER A 200 -34.06 22.72 -17.08
N ALA A 201 -33.72 21.61 -17.75
CA ALA A 201 -34.63 20.85 -18.62
C ALA A 201 -34.27 19.34 -18.64
N SER A 202 -35.29 18.50 -18.64
CA SER A 202 -35.30 17.03 -18.47
C SER A 202 -35.73 16.33 -19.81
N PRO A 203 -35.97 15.00 -19.91
CA PRO A 203 -35.23 14.10 -20.81
C PRO A 203 -36.12 13.34 -21.83
N ARG A 204 -35.52 12.46 -22.67
CA ARG A 204 -36.26 11.33 -23.29
C ARG A 204 -35.39 10.12 -23.72
N PRO A 205 -35.97 8.90 -23.80
CA PRO A 205 -35.27 7.60 -23.79
C PRO A 205 -35.34 6.82 -25.12
N SER A 206 -34.64 5.67 -25.20
CA SER A 206 -35.02 4.55 -26.08
C SER A 206 -34.44 3.17 -25.66
N THR A 207 -35.38 2.24 -25.47
CA THR A 207 -35.43 0.75 -25.41
C THR A 207 -34.46 -0.06 -26.32
N SER A 208 -33.75 -1.13 -25.86
CA SER A 208 -34.11 -2.58 -25.64
C SER A 208 -33.91 -3.48 -26.89
N PRO A 209 -33.86 -4.85 -26.88
CA PRO A 209 -33.27 -5.92 -26.01
C PRO A 209 -32.45 -6.99 -26.83
N SER A 210 -31.90 -8.07 -26.20
CA SER A 210 -31.82 -9.47 -26.75
C SER A 210 -30.95 -10.44 -25.90
N THR A 211 -31.55 -11.23 -25.00
CA THR A 211 -31.71 -12.72 -24.98
C THR A 211 -30.53 -13.61 -24.55
N SER A 212 -30.79 -14.42 -23.51
CA SER A 212 -30.02 -15.58 -23.02
C SER A 212 -30.89 -16.85 -23.15
N PRO A 213 -30.30 -18.07 -23.19
CA PRO A 213 -31.03 -19.27 -22.77
C PRO A 213 -30.28 -20.15 -21.74
N ASN A 214 -30.87 -20.22 -20.53
CA ASN A 214 -31.26 -21.41 -19.71
C ASN A 214 -30.23 -22.49 -19.23
N PRO A 215 -30.56 -23.35 -18.22
CA PRO A 215 -30.00 -23.24 -16.86
C PRO A 215 -29.48 -24.57 -16.25
N SER A 216 -28.85 -24.52 -15.07
CA SER A 216 -28.80 -25.64 -14.10
C SER A 216 -28.40 -25.13 -12.69
N PRO A 217 -28.78 -25.82 -11.60
CA PRO A 217 -29.71 -25.33 -10.58
C PRO A 217 -29.04 -24.43 -9.52
N SER A 218 -29.77 -23.39 -9.13
CA SER A 218 -29.45 -22.52 -7.99
C SER A 218 -30.30 -22.94 -6.77
N PRO A 219 -29.75 -22.98 -5.54
CA PRO A 219 -30.56 -23.18 -4.35
C PRO A 219 -31.46 -21.96 -4.14
N SER A 220 -32.77 -22.21 -4.12
CA SER A 220 -33.82 -21.19 -4.06
C SER A 220 -33.98 -20.60 -2.66
N GLY A 221 -33.61 -19.34 -2.51
CA GLY A 221 -34.01 -18.43 -1.43
C GLY A 221 -33.57 -17.00 -1.77
N PRO A 222 -34.29 -15.95 -1.35
CA PRO A 222 -33.73 -14.60 -1.40
C PRO A 222 -32.40 -14.59 -0.63
N PRO A 223 -31.36 -13.88 -1.10
CA PRO A 223 -30.09 -13.83 -0.39
C PRO A 223 -30.35 -13.34 1.04
N PRO A 224 -29.77 -13.98 2.06
CA PRO A 224 -29.89 -13.51 3.43
C PRO A 224 -29.41 -12.05 3.52
N ASN A 225 -29.91 -11.29 4.49
CA ASN A 225 -29.39 -9.93 4.72
C ASN A 225 -27.88 -9.99 4.99
N PRO A 226 -27.10 -8.97 4.59
CA PRO A 226 -25.69 -8.87 4.96
C PRO A 226 -25.51 -9.01 6.48
N PRO A 227 -24.38 -9.58 6.95
CA PRO A 227 -24.09 -9.70 8.37
C PRO A 227 -24.12 -8.33 9.08
N GLY A 228 -24.57 -8.32 10.34
CA GLY A 228 -24.54 -7.11 11.16
C GLY A 228 -23.12 -6.71 11.59
N PRO A 229 -22.91 -5.49 12.09
CA PRO A 229 -21.61 -5.02 12.56
C PRO A 229 -20.97 -5.98 13.57
N GLY A 230 -19.66 -6.22 13.42
CA GLY A 230 -18.88 -7.07 14.33
C GLY A 230 -19.02 -8.58 14.11
N GLN A 231 -19.69 -9.00 13.04
CA GLN A 231 -19.74 -10.40 12.57
C GLN A 231 -18.85 -10.59 11.34
N PRO A 232 -18.32 -11.81 11.10
CA PRO A 232 -17.65 -12.13 9.85
C PRO A 232 -18.60 -11.97 8.66
N ASP A 233 -18.04 -11.64 7.51
CA ASP A 233 -18.73 -11.56 6.22
C ASP A 233 -17.87 -12.15 5.10
N GLY A 234 -18.25 -11.90 3.85
CA GLY A 234 -17.46 -12.33 2.70
C GLY A 234 -17.27 -13.84 2.59
N PHE A 235 -16.11 -14.24 2.09
CA PHE A 235 -15.78 -15.66 1.94
C PHE A 235 -15.55 -16.37 3.28
N ALA A 236 -15.26 -15.67 4.38
CA ALA A 236 -15.13 -16.28 5.69
C ALA A 236 -16.46 -16.88 6.20
N THR A 237 -17.61 -16.44 5.65
CA THR A 237 -18.93 -17.00 6.02
C THR A 237 -19.41 -18.15 5.14
N VAL A 238 -18.67 -18.48 4.08
CA VAL A 238 -19.11 -19.49 3.10
C VAL A 238 -18.79 -20.88 3.63
N ALA A 239 -19.80 -21.73 3.76
CA ALA A 239 -19.60 -23.11 4.19
C ALA A 239 -18.65 -23.89 3.26
N GLY A 240 -17.71 -24.63 3.86
CA GLY A 240 -16.74 -25.45 3.15
C GLY A 240 -15.83 -26.21 4.10
N TYR A 241 -15.18 -27.28 3.64
CA TYR A 241 -14.18 -28.03 4.42
C TYR A 241 -14.66 -28.49 5.82
N GLY A 242 -15.95 -28.77 5.98
CA GLY A 242 -16.54 -29.17 7.27
C GLY A 242 -16.85 -28.02 8.23
N GLN A 243 -16.62 -26.77 7.82
CA GLN A 243 -16.97 -25.57 8.56
C GLN A 243 -18.20 -24.91 7.93
N ALA A 244 -19.11 -24.39 8.77
CA ALA A 244 -20.30 -23.69 8.31
C ALA A 244 -20.02 -22.19 8.08
N THR A 245 -19.18 -21.60 8.92
CA THR A 245 -18.77 -20.18 8.91
C THR A 245 -17.57 -20.01 9.85
N THR A 246 -16.83 -18.91 9.73
CA THR A 246 -15.87 -18.50 10.77
C THR A 246 -16.61 -18.04 12.03
N THR A 247 -16.16 -18.51 13.18
CA THR A 247 -16.63 -18.16 14.55
C THR A 247 -15.47 -17.93 15.53
N GLY A 248 -14.24 -18.28 15.13
CA GLY A 248 -13.05 -18.17 15.95
C GLY A 248 -13.13 -19.05 17.20
N GLY A 249 -12.80 -18.45 18.34
CA GLY A 249 -12.84 -19.08 19.66
C GLY A 249 -14.21 -19.09 20.34
N ALA A 250 -15.31 -18.86 19.61
CA ALA A 250 -16.65 -18.85 20.17
C ALA A 250 -16.98 -20.19 20.86
N GLY A 251 -17.68 -20.12 22.01
CA GLY A 251 -18.00 -21.29 22.83
C GLY A 251 -16.85 -21.82 23.69
N GLY A 252 -15.64 -21.28 23.53
CA GLY A 252 -14.49 -21.55 24.38
C GLY A 252 -14.31 -20.56 25.53
N PRO A 253 -13.34 -20.79 26.42
CA PRO A 253 -12.93 -19.81 27.43
C PRO A 253 -12.41 -18.50 26.80
N THR A 254 -12.66 -17.41 27.52
CA THR A 254 -12.02 -16.11 27.27
C THR A 254 -10.88 -15.92 28.26
N VAL A 255 -9.72 -15.52 27.76
CA VAL A 255 -8.51 -15.27 28.56
C VAL A 255 -7.94 -13.91 28.18
N THR A 256 -7.37 -13.20 29.14
CA THR A 256 -6.61 -11.97 28.89
C THR A 256 -5.14 -12.27 29.07
N VAL A 257 -4.32 -11.86 28.12
CA VAL A 257 -2.86 -12.07 28.12
C VAL A 257 -2.16 -10.73 27.93
N ASP A 258 -1.09 -10.51 28.67
CA ASP A 258 -0.21 -9.33 28.54
C ASP A 258 1.27 -9.71 28.50
N THR A 259 1.57 -11.01 28.50
CA THR A 259 2.92 -11.55 28.36
C THR A 259 3.07 -12.42 27.11
N THR A 260 4.31 -12.48 26.61
CA THR A 260 4.69 -13.35 25.50
C THR A 260 4.44 -14.82 25.80
N GLU A 261 4.76 -15.28 27.01
CA GLU A 261 4.61 -16.69 27.39
C GLU A 261 3.14 -17.14 27.37
N GLU A 262 2.25 -16.36 27.98
CA GLU A 262 0.82 -16.65 27.98
C GLU A 262 0.23 -16.61 26.57
N PHE A 263 0.59 -15.58 25.78
CA PHE A 263 0.11 -15.46 24.41
C PHE A 263 0.49 -16.68 23.57
N LEU A 264 1.78 -17.07 23.59
CA LEU A 264 2.28 -18.21 22.82
C LEU A 264 1.68 -19.55 23.27
N ASP A 265 1.43 -19.72 24.57
CA ASP A 265 0.73 -20.89 25.09
C ASP A 265 -0.72 -20.95 24.56
N TYR A 266 -1.51 -19.88 24.70
CA TYR A 266 -2.92 -19.91 24.33
C TYR A 266 -3.17 -20.04 22.81
N ILE A 267 -2.33 -19.45 21.95
CA ILE A 267 -2.48 -19.63 20.48
C ILE A 267 -2.19 -21.08 20.04
N ALA A 268 -1.36 -21.80 20.80
CA ALA A 268 -0.95 -23.17 20.52
C ALA A 268 -1.89 -24.24 21.11
N ARG A 269 -2.73 -23.89 22.10
CA ARG A 269 -3.66 -24.83 22.74
C ARG A 269 -4.75 -25.32 21.80
N THR A 270 -5.15 -26.58 21.99
CA THR A 270 -6.26 -27.17 21.24
C THR A 270 -7.62 -26.63 21.70
N GLY A 271 -8.58 -26.58 20.77
CA GLY A 271 -9.95 -26.15 21.04
C GLY A 271 -10.16 -24.63 21.02
N PRO A 272 -11.42 -24.20 21.20
CA PRO A 272 -11.80 -22.80 21.07
C PRO A 272 -11.21 -21.93 22.18
N TYR A 273 -10.58 -20.80 21.84
CA TYR A 273 -10.16 -19.77 22.81
C TYR A 273 -10.40 -18.36 22.27
N THR A 274 -10.99 -17.50 23.09
CA THR A 274 -10.96 -16.05 22.87
C THR A 274 -9.81 -15.45 23.70
N ILE A 275 -8.75 -15.03 23.01
CA ILE A 275 -7.50 -14.53 23.57
C ILE A 275 -7.50 -13.01 23.43
N GLN A 276 -7.73 -12.32 24.54
CA GLN A 276 -7.75 -10.87 24.63
C GLN A 276 -6.34 -10.36 24.93
N VAL A 277 -5.73 -9.63 24.00
CA VAL A 277 -4.39 -9.04 24.16
C VAL A 277 -4.54 -7.69 24.85
N SER A 278 -3.84 -7.52 25.97
CA SER A 278 -3.75 -6.27 26.72
C SER A 278 -2.35 -5.68 26.61
N GLY A 279 -2.25 -4.40 26.27
CA GLY A 279 -0.96 -3.72 26.15
C GLY A 279 -0.10 -4.23 25.00
N THR A 280 1.23 -4.15 25.17
CA THR A 280 2.20 -4.55 24.15
C THR A 280 2.83 -5.88 24.53
N ILE A 281 2.74 -6.86 23.62
CA ILE A 281 3.45 -8.13 23.74
C ILE A 281 4.55 -8.17 22.68
N THR A 282 5.80 -8.36 23.13
CA THR A 282 6.94 -8.51 22.23
C THR A 282 7.15 -9.99 21.90
N LEU A 283 6.84 -10.37 20.67
CA LEU A 283 7.00 -11.73 20.18
C LEU A 283 8.46 -12.00 19.80
N PRO A 284 9.02 -13.17 20.14
CA PRO A 284 10.39 -13.51 19.80
C PRO A 284 10.58 -13.51 18.28
N THR A 285 11.66 -12.88 17.81
CA THR A 285 12.09 -12.94 16.41
C THR A 285 13.02 -14.13 16.14
N GLY A 286 13.61 -14.71 17.19
CA GLY A 286 14.34 -15.98 17.15
C GLY A 286 15.59 -16.00 16.26
N THR A 287 16.12 -17.21 16.00
CA THR A 287 17.19 -17.49 15.02
C THR A 287 16.65 -18.14 13.73
N THR A 288 15.33 -18.23 13.59
CA THR A 288 14.60 -18.73 12.40
C THR A 288 13.84 -17.57 11.73
N ASP A 289 12.63 -17.80 11.24
CA ASP A 289 11.73 -16.82 10.60
C ASP A 289 11.04 -15.86 11.59
N GLY A 290 10.96 -16.20 12.87
CA GLY A 290 10.25 -15.40 13.88
C GLY A 290 8.72 -15.56 13.83
N MET A 291 8.24 -16.66 13.23
CA MET A 291 6.82 -16.92 13.04
C MET A 291 6.24 -17.87 14.10
N HIS A 292 5.09 -17.49 14.68
CA HIS A 292 4.46 -18.22 15.80
C HIS A 292 3.16 -18.91 15.36
N ASN A 293 3.10 -20.24 15.54
CA ASN A 293 1.99 -21.04 15.05
C ASN A 293 0.70 -20.80 15.83
N VAL A 294 -0.38 -20.48 15.11
CA VAL A 294 -1.74 -20.39 15.63
C VAL A 294 -2.51 -21.64 15.22
N THR A 295 -3.13 -22.31 16.19
CA THR A 295 -3.97 -23.51 15.93
C THR A 295 -5.43 -23.12 15.64
N SER A 296 -6.26 -24.11 15.28
CA SER A 296 -7.68 -23.86 14.95
C SER A 296 -8.48 -23.29 16.12
N ASP A 297 -9.63 -22.70 15.79
CA ASP A 297 -10.65 -22.23 16.74
C ASP A 297 -10.10 -21.14 17.68
N LYS A 298 -9.57 -20.06 17.10
CA LYS A 298 -9.00 -18.95 17.88
C LYS A 298 -9.66 -17.64 17.51
N THR A 299 -10.01 -16.86 18.51
CA THR A 299 -10.22 -15.41 18.35
C THR A 299 -9.10 -14.72 19.10
N ILE A 300 -8.18 -14.08 18.38
CA ILE A 300 -7.13 -13.27 18.97
C ILE A 300 -7.55 -11.81 18.76
N VAL A 301 -7.85 -11.11 19.84
CA VAL A 301 -8.45 -9.78 19.80
C VAL A 301 -7.75 -8.80 20.71
N GLY A 302 -7.40 -7.62 20.23
CA GLY A 302 -6.82 -6.57 21.06
C GLY A 302 -7.86 -5.86 21.92
N LEU A 303 -7.49 -5.49 23.15
CA LEU A 303 -8.31 -4.64 24.03
C LEU A 303 -8.03 -3.15 23.78
N GLY A 304 -9.10 -2.38 23.62
CA GLY A 304 -9.03 -0.93 23.40
C GLY A 304 -8.32 -0.58 22.09
N SER A 305 -7.52 0.49 22.11
CA SER A 305 -6.79 0.99 20.93
C SER A 305 -5.27 0.85 21.06
N THR A 306 -4.78 0.15 22.09
CA THR A 306 -3.36 0.11 22.45
C THR A 306 -2.78 -1.31 22.47
N ALA A 307 -3.58 -2.32 22.13
CA ALA A 307 -3.12 -3.70 22.06
C ALA A 307 -2.17 -3.89 20.86
N ARG A 308 -0.97 -4.41 21.14
CA ARG A 308 0.12 -4.50 20.17
C ARG A 308 0.80 -5.86 20.23
N LEU A 309 1.13 -6.40 19.06
CA LEU A 309 2.11 -7.46 18.88
C LEU A 309 3.31 -6.86 18.14
N VAL A 310 4.50 -6.94 18.72
CA VAL A 310 5.72 -6.34 18.15
C VAL A 310 6.83 -7.38 18.07
N GLY A 311 7.64 -7.36 17.01
CA GLY A 311 8.66 -8.39 16.79
C GLY A 311 8.04 -9.50 15.95
N GLY A 312 8.09 -10.77 16.38
CA GLY A 312 7.64 -11.92 15.57
C GLY A 312 6.21 -11.86 15.00
N GLY A 313 5.96 -12.64 13.95
CA GLY A 313 4.68 -12.72 13.23
C GLY A 313 3.83 -13.94 13.59
N LEU A 314 2.64 -14.05 13.01
CA LEU A 314 1.70 -15.17 13.23
C LEU A 314 1.65 -16.09 12.01
N ASN A 315 1.83 -17.39 12.22
CA ASN A 315 1.65 -18.43 11.19
C ASN A 315 0.37 -19.23 11.46
N ILE A 316 -0.64 -19.05 10.62
CA ILE A 316 -1.88 -19.82 10.61
C ILE A 316 -1.70 -20.94 9.58
N GLY A 317 -1.13 -22.06 10.02
CA GLY A 317 -0.86 -23.19 9.15
C GLY A 317 -0.16 -24.34 9.84
N VAL A 318 -0.20 -25.50 9.17
CA VAL A 318 0.60 -26.68 9.53
C VAL A 318 1.96 -26.65 8.80
N PRO A 319 2.94 -27.48 9.18
CA PRO A 319 4.24 -27.53 8.50
C PRO A 319 4.10 -27.72 6.98
N ILE A 320 4.97 -27.03 6.24
CA ILE A 320 4.96 -27.01 4.78
C ILE A 320 5.27 -28.40 4.22
N SER A 321 4.50 -28.82 3.22
CA SER A 321 4.77 -30.02 2.42
C SER A 321 4.25 -29.85 1.00
N ASP A 322 5.16 -29.77 0.03
CA ASP A 322 4.80 -29.66 -1.40
C ASP A 322 4.17 -30.96 -1.95
N ALA A 323 4.32 -32.08 -1.23
CA ALA A 323 3.70 -33.36 -1.59
C ALA A 323 2.18 -33.38 -1.30
N VAL A 324 1.68 -32.49 -0.44
CA VAL A 324 0.26 -32.41 -0.08
C VAL A 324 -0.44 -31.44 -1.04
N THR A 325 -1.36 -31.94 -1.87
CA THR A 325 -2.08 -31.15 -2.90
C THR A 325 -3.59 -31.03 -2.62
N SER A 326 -4.04 -31.60 -1.51
CA SER A 326 -5.41 -31.50 -0.99
C SER A 326 -5.39 -31.15 0.49
N PRO A 327 -6.45 -30.49 1.02
CA PRO A 327 -6.52 -30.13 2.43
C PRO A 327 -6.32 -31.34 3.35
N PRO A 328 -5.30 -31.35 4.22
CA PRO A 328 -5.14 -32.40 5.21
C PRO A 328 -6.19 -32.25 6.32
N ALA A 329 -6.50 -33.34 7.01
CA ALA A 329 -7.52 -33.35 8.07
C ALA A 329 -7.20 -32.40 9.24
N ASN A 330 -5.92 -32.06 9.43
CA ASN A 330 -5.44 -31.14 10.47
C ASN A 330 -5.13 -29.73 9.94
N ALA A 331 -5.59 -29.35 8.75
CA ALA A 331 -5.46 -27.97 8.26
C ALA A 331 -6.04 -27.00 9.30
N VAL A 332 -5.32 -25.91 9.58
CA VAL A 332 -5.76 -24.91 10.57
C VAL A 332 -7.00 -24.19 10.04
N HIS A 333 -7.99 -23.98 10.89
CA HIS A 333 -9.24 -23.37 10.47
C HIS A 333 -9.92 -22.58 11.56
N ASN A 334 -10.89 -21.76 11.17
CA ASN A 334 -11.76 -21.05 12.10
C ASN A 334 -10.97 -20.10 13.03
N VAL A 335 -10.23 -19.17 12.44
CA VAL A 335 -9.38 -18.20 13.17
C VAL A 335 -9.83 -16.77 12.89
N ILE A 336 -9.91 -15.95 13.93
CA ILE A 336 -10.19 -14.51 13.88
C ILE A 336 -9.01 -13.76 14.47
N ILE A 337 -8.44 -12.80 13.74
CA ILE A 337 -7.43 -11.84 14.22
C ILE A 337 -8.04 -10.45 14.15
N ARG A 338 -8.26 -9.80 15.30
CA ARG A 338 -8.98 -8.53 15.36
C ARG A 338 -8.38 -7.47 16.25
N ASN A 339 -8.50 -6.20 15.86
CA ASN A 339 -8.22 -5.04 16.71
C ASN A 339 -6.80 -5.01 17.29
N LEU A 340 -5.81 -5.44 16.52
CA LEU A 340 -4.40 -5.47 16.92
C LEU A 340 -3.57 -4.57 16.03
N SER A 341 -2.62 -3.86 16.63
CA SER A 341 -1.50 -3.29 15.88
C SER A 341 -0.37 -4.32 15.87
N ILE A 342 0.08 -4.73 14.68
CA ILE A 342 1.12 -5.76 14.49
C ILE A 342 2.25 -5.14 13.66
N SER A 343 3.48 -5.21 14.17
CA SER A 343 4.64 -4.57 13.52
C SER A 343 5.98 -5.21 13.88
N GLY A 344 7.00 -4.97 13.06
CA GLY A 344 8.39 -5.35 13.33
C GLY A 344 8.70 -6.84 13.14
N ALA A 345 7.88 -7.58 12.41
CA ALA A 345 8.16 -8.97 12.08
C ALA A 345 9.35 -9.07 11.14
N THR A 346 10.25 -10.01 11.44
CA THR A 346 11.42 -10.30 10.60
C THR A 346 11.05 -10.98 9.28
N ASP A 347 9.83 -11.52 9.19
CA ASP A 347 9.23 -12.15 8.03
C ASP A 347 7.82 -11.53 7.78
N ASP A 348 6.78 -12.33 7.58
CA ASP A 348 5.40 -11.86 7.45
C ASP A 348 4.80 -11.41 8.80
N LEU A 349 3.98 -10.34 8.86
CA LEU A 349 3.21 -10.05 10.09
C LEU A 349 2.16 -11.14 10.35
N ILE A 350 1.45 -11.55 9.30
CA ILE A 350 0.50 -12.66 9.31
C ILE A 350 0.72 -13.51 8.05
N ASN A 351 1.00 -14.79 8.23
CA ASN A 351 1.06 -15.79 7.16
C ASN A 351 -0.06 -16.81 7.35
N VAL A 352 -0.85 -17.03 6.30
CA VAL A 352 -1.86 -18.08 6.23
C VAL A 352 -1.46 -19.08 5.15
N GLN A 353 -1.28 -20.34 5.53
CA GLN A 353 -0.77 -21.33 4.59
C GLN A 353 -1.23 -22.76 4.87
N MET A 354 -0.85 -23.65 3.95
CA MET A 354 -1.07 -25.10 4.03
C MET A 354 -2.53 -25.48 4.23
N PHE A 355 -3.35 -25.04 3.28
CA PHE A 355 -4.79 -25.29 3.20
C PHE A 355 -5.61 -24.72 4.36
N SER A 356 -5.05 -23.78 5.12
CA SER A 356 -5.79 -23.16 6.22
C SER A 356 -6.98 -22.34 5.70
N HIS A 357 -8.11 -22.40 6.39
CA HIS A 357 -9.37 -21.86 5.85
C HIS A 357 -10.35 -21.31 6.89
N HIS A 358 -11.35 -20.54 6.43
CA HIS A 358 -12.33 -19.88 7.30
C HIS A 358 -11.65 -18.93 8.29
N ILE A 359 -10.98 -17.91 7.75
CA ILE A 359 -10.16 -16.97 8.54
C ILE A 359 -10.66 -15.54 8.32
N TRP A 360 -10.77 -14.78 9.41
CA TRP A 360 -11.20 -13.39 9.38
C TRP A 360 -10.15 -12.48 10.02
N ILE A 361 -9.58 -11.57 9.22
CA ILE A 361 -8.58 -10.58 9.63
C ILE A 361 -9.25 -9.21 9.59
N ASP A 362 -9.56 -8.65 10.75
CA ASP A 362 -10.44 -7.48 10.84
C ASP A 362 -10.00 -6.37 11.80
N HIS A 363 -10.13 -5.09 11.41
CA HIS A 363 -9.79 -3.94 12.27
C HIS A 363 -8.36 -3.94 12.82
N ASN A 364 -7.39 -4.49 12.09
CA ASN A 364 -5.99 -4.46 12.50
C ASN A 364 -5.25 -3.27 11.89
N ASP A 365 -4.17 -2.85 12.54
CA ASP A 365 -3.21 -1.87 12.03
C ASP A 365 -1.88 -2.60 11.77
N LEU A 366 -1.46 -2.66 10.51
CA LEU A 366 -0.41 -3.55 10.02
C LEU A 366 0.67 -2.73 9.31
N SER A 367 1.89 -2.75 9.86
CA SER A 367 3.02 -1.95 9.35
C SER A 367 4.37 -2.62 9.62
N ASP A 368 5.41 -2.20 8.91
CA ASP A 368 6.81 -2.58 9.20
C ASP A 368 7.06 -4.09 9.31
N GLY A 369 6.61 -4.86 8.32
CA GLY A 369 6.93 -6.28 8.16
C GLY A 369 8.18 -6.46 7.28
N GLY A 370 8.97 -7.50 7.56
CA GLY A 370 10.20 -7.81 6.85
C GLY A 370 9.98 -8.35 5.43
N ASP A 371 8.97 -9.21 5.25
CA ASP A 371 8.48 -9.63 3.93
C ASP A 371 7.06 -9.11 3.65
N GLY A 372 6.02 -9.87 4.01
CA GLY A 372 4.61 -9.53 3.79
C GLY A 372 3.92 -8.92 5.00
N ALA A 373 2.94 -8.04 4.79
CA ALA A 373 2.03 -7.68 5.89
C ALA A 373 1.00 -8.80 6.10
N LEU A 374 0.45 -9.33 5.00
CA LEU A 374 -0.46 -10.48 5.04
C LEU A 374 -0.26 -11.35 3.80
N ASP A 375 0.24 -12.56 4.01
CA ASP A 375 0.39 -13.54 2.94
C ASP A 375 -0.59 -14.70 3.11
N ILE A 376 -1.24 -15.08 2.00
CA ILE A 376 -2.23 -16.17 1.92
C ILE A 376 -1.78 -17.12 0.81
N LYS A 377 -1.26 -18.29 1.19
CA LYS A 377 -0.46 -19.15 0.30
C LYS A 377 -0.91 -20.62 0.39
N ARG A 378 -0.40 -21.47 -0.50
CA ARG A 378 -0.40 -22.94 -0.35
C ARG A 378 -1.78 -23.55 -0.09
N GLY A 379 -2.72 -23.24 -0.97
CA GLY A 379 -4.06 -23.80 -0.98
C GLY A 379 -5.00 -23.32 0.14
N SER A 380 -4.61 -22.30 0.91
CA SER A 380 -5.53 -21.62 1.84
C SER A 380 -6.78 -21.12 1.13
N ASP A 381 -7.91 -21.01 1.84
CA ASP A 381 -9.18 -20.67 1.19
C ASP A 381 -10.22 -20.11 2.16
N LEU A 382 -11.23 -19.42 1.65
CA LEU A 382 -12.35 -18.89 2.43
C LEU A 382 -11.91 -17.90 3.53
N LEU A 383 -11.32 -16.79 3.10
CA LEU A 383 -10.85 -15.72 3.99
C LEU A 383 -11.58 -14.42 3.77
N THR A 384 -11.62 -13.58 4.81
CA THR A 384 -12.03 -12.18 4.68
C THR A 384 -11.07 -11.26 5.42
N VAL A 385 -10.68 -10.20 4.74
CA VAL A 385 -9.76 -9.16 5.20
C VAL A 385 -10.52 -7.85 5.16
N SER A 386 -10.91 -7.35 6.32
CA SER A 386 -11.86 -6.25 6.43
C SER A 386 -11.42 -5.16 7.39
N TRP A 387 -11.67 -3.88 7.05
CA TRP A 387 -11.42 -2.78 7.98
C TRP A 387 -9.99 -2.70 8.54
N ASN A 388 -8.99 -3.28 7.89
CA ASN A 388 -7.60 -3.18 8.33
C ASN A 388 -6.97 -1.91 7.75
N ARG A 389 -6.01 -1.33 8.46
CA ARG A 389 -5.11 -0.31 7.91
C ARG A 389 -3.75 -0.95 7.64
N PHE A 390 -3.30 -0.87 6.39
CA PHE A 390 -1.96 -1.25 5.96
C PHE A 390 -1.18 0.03 5.64
N HIS A 391 -0.03 0.24 6.27
CA HIS A 391 0.81 1.41 6.03
C HIS A 391 2.28 1.13 6.31
N ASP A 392 3.18 2.03 5.87
CA ASP A 392 4.62 1.92 6.09
C ASP A 392 5.16 0.51 5.77
N HIS A 393 4.77 0.00 4.60
CA HIS A 393 5.05 -1.37 4.17
C HIS A 393 5.22 -1.44 2.65
N ASP A 394 6.21 -2.21 2.17
CA ASP A 394 6.45 -2.40 0.73
C ASP A 394 5.53 -3.48 0.14
N LYS A 395 5.76 -4.75 0.50
CA LYS A 395 5.07 -5.93 -0.07
C LYS A 395 3.83 -6.29 0.76
N THR A 396 2.73 -5.57 0.58
CA THR A 396 1.61 -5.60 1.53
C THR A 396 0.88 -6.94 1.65
N THR A 397 0.17 -7.39 0.60
CA THR A 397 -0.67 -8.60 0.66
C THR A 397 -0.51 -9.51 -0.57
N LEU A 398 0.00 -10.72 -0.36
CA LEU A 398 0.18 -11.72 -1.41
C LEU A 398 -0.86 -12.83 -1.29
N VAL A 399 -1.49 -13.20 -2.41
CA VAL A 399 -2.38 -14.36 -2.50
C VAL A 399 -1.82 -15.32 -3.56
N GLY A 400 -1.22 -16.42 -3.10
CA GLY A 400 -0.47 -17.36 -3.93
C GLY A 400 0.97 -16.92 -4.19
N HIS A 401 1.94 -17.75 -3.78
CA HIS A 401 3.33 -17.32 -3.66
C HIS A 401 4.20 -17.57 -4.89
N ASP A 402 3.94 -18.66 -5.62
CA ASP A 402 4.80 -19.16 -6.69
C ASP A 402 3.97 -19.54 -7.92
N ASP A 403 4.42 -19.17 -9.11
CA ASP A 403 3.78 -19.51 -10.39
C ASP A 403 3.77 -21.02 -10.67
N ALA A 404 4.64 -21.78 -10.01
CA ALA A 404 4.69 -23.25 -10.10
C ALA A 404 3.76 -23.97 -9.08
N ASN A 405 3.10 -23.27 -8.17
CA ASN A 405 2.32 -23.91 -7.08
C ASN A 405 0.86 -24.23 -7.44
N GLY A 406 0.54 -24.33 -8.73
CA GLY A 406 -0.82 -24.57 -9.21
C GLY A 406 -1.47 -25.85 -8.64
N ALA A 407 -0.69 -26.87 -8.27
CA ALA A 407 -1.20 -28.11 -7.68
C ALA A 407 -1.90 -27.91 -6.32
N GLN A 408 -1.45 -26.93 -5.52
CA GLN A 408 -2.08 -26.56 -4.26
C GLN A 408 -3.07 -25.40 -4.43
N ASP A 409 -2.79 -24.45 -5.32
CA ASP A 409 -3.48 -23.15 -5.32
C ASP A 409 -4.68 -23.08 -6.29
N THR A 410 -4.69 -23.88 -7.37
CA THR A 410 -5.75 -23.81 -8.40
C THR A 410 -7.12 -24.16 -7.81
N GLY A 411 -8.08 -23.25 -7.97
CA GLY A 411 -9.46 -23.43 -7.48
C GLY A 411 -9.65 -23.12 -5.98
N ARG A 412 -8.62 -22.63 -5.29
CA ARG A 412 -8.64 -22.22 -3.87
C ARG A 412 -8.35 -20.72 -3.75
N LEU A 413 -7.84 -20.25 -2.61
CA LEU A 413 -7.43 -18.85 -2.40
C LEU A 413 -8.55 -17.83 -2.61
N ARG A 414 -9.79 -18.16 -2.26
CA ARG A 414 -10.93 -17.24 -2.32
C ARG A 414 -10.89 -16.33 -1.10
N VAL A 415 -10.76 -15.03 -1.37
CA VAL A 415 -10.58 -14.00 -0.35
C VAL A 415 -11.49 -12.81 -0.66
N THR A 416 -12.11 -12.25 0.38
CA THR A 416 -12.80 -10.97 0.31
C THR A 416 -11.93 -9.90 0.94
N TYR A 417 -11.68 -8.80 0.23
CA TYR A 417 -11.05 -7.60 0.76
C TYR A 417 -12.06 -6.46 0.74
N HIS A 418 -12.43 -5.91 1.90
CA HIS A 418 -13.28 -4.73 1.92
C HIS A 418 -13.05 -3.76 3.06
N HIS A 419 -13.34 -2.48 2.80
CA HIS A 419 -13.18 -1.40 3.77
C HIS A 419 -11.77 -1.29 4.38
N ASN A 420 -10.77 -1.88 3.74
CA ASN A 420 -9.38 -1.73 4.17
C ASN A 420 -8.83 -0.38 3.70
N PHE A 421 -7.94 0.18 4.49
CA PHE A 421 -7.17 1.36 4.15
C PHE A 421 -5.75 0.94 3.76
N PHE A 422 -5.45 0.97 2.46
CA PHE A 422 -4.11 0.80 1.91
C PHE A 422 -3.43 2.18 1.84
N ASP A 423 -2.89 2.62 2.97
CA ASP A 423 -2.37 3.97 3.21
C ASP A 423 -0.85 3.99 2.98
N ARG A 424 -0.43 4.36 1.77
CA ARG A 424 0.99 4.38 1.36
C ARG A 424 1.70 3.03 1.53
N SER A 425 0.94 1.94 1.50
CA SER A 425 1.46 0.57 1.43
C SER A 425 1.84 0.25 -0.03
N ASP A 426 3.12 0.23 -0.36
CA ASP A 426 3.63 0.53 -1.71
C ASP A 426 3.06 -0.36 -2.81
N GLN A 427 3.00 -1.68 -2.57
CA GLN A 427 2.56 -2.66 -3.56
C GLN A 427 1.81 -3.86 -2.96
N ARG A 428 1.23 -4.69 -3.85
CA ARG A 428 0.51 -5.95 -3.53
C ARG A 428 -0.75 -5.70 -2.71
N ASN A 429 -1.72 -4.97 -3.22
CA ASN A 429 -2.92 -4.59 -2.47
C ASN A 429 -4.27 -5.10 -3.07
N PRO A 430 -4.51 -6.41 -3.28
CA PRO A 430 -3.60 -7.54 -3.22
C PRO A 430 -2.94 -7.88 -4.57
N ARG A 431 -1.89 -8.71 -4.53
CA ARG A 431 -1.37 -9.44 -5.71
C ARG A 431 -1.81 -10.90 -5.65
N VAL A 432 -2.53 -11.37 -6.66
CA VAL A 432 -3.25 -12.65 -6.62
C VAL A 432 -2.87 -13.58 -7.75
N ARG A 433 -2.77 -14.87 -7.42
CA ARG A 433 -2.56 -16.00 -8.34
C ARG A 433 -3.58 -17.11 -8.15
N PHE A 434 -3.89 -17.83 -9.22
CA PHE A 434 -4.71 -19.07 -9.29
C PHE A 434 -6.16 -19.03 -8.79
N SER A 435 -6.50 -18.08 -7.91
CA SER A 435 -7.81 -18.01 -7.28
C SER A 435 -8.91 -17.83 -8.33
N PRO A 436 -9.97 -18.65 -8.34
CA PRO A 436 -11.05 -18.46 -9.31
C PRO A 436 -11.80 -17.14 -9.09
N LEU A 437 -11.81 -16.63 -7.84
CA LEU A 437 -12.49 -15.41 -7.42
C LEU A 437 -11.85 -14.84 -6.13
N VAL A 438 -11.32 -13.62 -6.23
CA VAL A 438 -11.08 -12.70 -5.11
C VAL A 438 -12.00 -11.50 -5.30
N HIS A 439 -12.75 -11.16 -4.25
CA HIS A 439 -13.68 -10.02 -4.26
C HIS A 439 -13.05 -8.83 -3.54
N VAL A 440 -12.92 -7.70 -4.22
CA VAL A 440 -12.26 -6.49 -3.69
C VAL A 440 -13.24 -5.34 -3.77
N TYR A 441 -13.82 -4.93 -2.64
CA TYR A 441 -14.82 -3.86 -2.64
C TYR A 441 -14.71 -2.81 -1.53
N ASN A 442 -15.09 -1.57 -1.81
CA ASN A 442 -15.06 -0.45 -0.86
C ASN A 442 -13.73 -0.25 -0.09
N ASN A 443 -12.59 -0.63 -0.65
CA ASN A 443 -11.28 -0.32 -0.07
C ASN A 443 -10.82 1.08 -0.50
N TYR A 444 -10.03 1.73 0.36
CA TYR A 444 -9.38 2.99 0.06
C TYR A 444 -7.89 2.77 -0.22
N TYR A 445 -7.46 3.11 -1.42
CA TYR A 445 -6.05 3.07 -1.84
C TYR A 445 -5.52 4.48 -1.94
N TYR A 446 -4.49 4.79 -1.18
CA TYR A 446 -3.91 6.12 -1.11
C TYR A 446 -2.40 6.06 -1.33
N ASP A 447 -1.93 6.68 -2.42
CA ASP A 447 -0.51 6.95 -2.70
C ASP A 447 0.37 5.68 -2.79
N ASN A 448 -0.15 4.65 -3.46
CA ASN A 448 0.56 3.37 -3.69
C ASN A 448 1.21 3.30 -5.09
N SER A 449 2.31 2.54 -5.23
CA SER A 449 2.93 2.24 -6.53
C SER A 449 2.07 1.32 -7.40
N TYR A 450 1.40 0.32 -6.81
CA TYR A 450 0.23 -0.28 -7.44
C TYR A 450 -0.76 -0.79 -6.39
N GLY A 451 -2.04 -0.77 -6.77
CA GLY A 451 -3.12 -1.35 -5.98
C GLY A 451 -3.15 -2.86 -6.19
N ILE A 452 -3.99 -3.29 -7.12
CA ILE A 452 -4.40 -4.67 -7.30
C ILE A 452 -3.64 -5.31 -8.47
N ALA A 453 -3.26 -6.59 -8.36
CA ALA A 453 -2.72 -7.36 -9.46
C ALA A 453 -3.33 -8.77 -9.54
N SER A 454 -3.66 -9.21 -10.74
CA SER A 454 -4.20 -10.54 -11.05
C SER A 454 -3.29 -11.26 -12.05
N THR A 455 -2.73 -12.40 -11.64
CA THR A 455 -1.89 -13.27 -12.50
C THR A 455 -2.30 -14.72 -12.39
N ASN A 456 -1.69 -15.60 -13.19
CA ASN A 456 -1.92 -17.06 -13.20
C ASN A 456 -3.40 -17.43 -13.26
N GLU A 457 -4.13 -16.83 -14.20
CA GLU A 457 -5.56 -17.03 -14.43
C GLU A 457 -6.48 -16.80 -13.22
N SER A 458 -5.97 -16.12 -12.18
CA SER A 458 -6.79 -15.66 -11.06
C SER A 458 -7.93 -14.77 -11.55
N GLY A 459 -9.07 -14.75 -10.86
CA GLY A 459 -10.22 -13.93 -11.19
C GLY A 459 -10.49 -12.90 -10.09
N LEU A 460 -10.46 -11.62 -10.42
CA LEU A 460 -10.74 -10.53 -9.47
C LEU A 460 -12.01 -9.77 -9.85
N PHE A 461 -12.91 -9.63 -8.88
CA PHE A 461 -14.09 -8.77 -8.98
C PHE A 461 -13.83 -7.51 -8.16
N VAL A 462 -13.58 -6.38 -8.83
CA VAL A 462 -13.11 -5.13 -8.21
C VAL A 462 -14.21 -4.09 -8.26
N GLU A 463 -14.82 -3.73 -7.13
CA GLU A 463 -15.95 -2.81 -7.17
C GLU A 463 -16.08 -1.80 -6.04
N GLY A 464 -16.55 -0.60 -6.38
CA GLY A 464 -16.83 0.44 -5.38
C GLY A 464 -15.62 0.90 -4.56
N ASN A 465 -14.39 0.63 -5.01
CA ASN A 465 -13.17 1.09 -4.36
C ASN A 465 -12.85 2.54 -4.75
N TYR A 466 -12.05 3.19 -3.91
CA TYR A 466 -11.52 4.53 -4.19
C TYR A 466 -10.01 4.47 -4.27
N PHE A 467 -9.44 4.89 -5.40
CA PHE A 467 -8.01 4.98 -5.64
C PHE A 467 -7.64 6.46 -5.76
N TYR A 468 -6.78 6.94 -4.85
CA TYR A 468 -6.23 8.28 -4.87
C TYR A 468 -4.72 8.21 -5.03
N SER A 469 -4.23 8.82 -6.12
CA SER A 469 -2.80 8.88 -6.43
C SER A 469 -2.11 7.50 -6.49
N VAL A 470 -2.78 6.53 -7.09
CA VAL A 470 -2.22 5.19 -7.29
C VAL A 470 -1.62 5.11 -8.69
N ASN A 471 -0.36 4.71 -8.82
CA ASN A 471 0.27 4.60 -10.13
C ASN A 471 -0.46 3.55 -10.99
N ASN A 472 -0.55 2.30 -10.55
CA ASN A 472 -1.35 1.28 -11.23
C ASN A 472 -2.49 0.76 -10.34
N PRO A 473 -3.74 1.25 -10.49
CA PRO A 473 -4.87 0.81 -9.66
C PRO A 473 -5.18 -0.68 -9.76
N GLY A 474 -5.14 -1.26 -10.97
CA GLY A 474 -5.41 -2.68 -11.19
C GLY A 474 -4.70 -3.21 -12.43
N ARG A 475 -3.99 -4.34 -12.30
CA ARG A 475 -3.18 -4.94 -13.38
C ARG A 475 -3.52 -6.41 -13.64
N VAL A 476 -3.53 -6.82 -14.89
CA VAL A 476 -3.58 -8.23 -15.36
C VAL A 476 -2.33 -8.61 -16.16
N GLU A 477 -1.71 -7.66 -16.84
CA GLU A 477 -0.42 -7.84 -17.52
C GLU A 477 0.74 -7.60 -16.54
N PHE A 478 0.97 -8.55 -15.65
CA PHE A 478 2.04 -8.48 -14.65
C PHE A 478 3.08 -9.60 -14.90
N SER A 479 3.96 -9.87 -13.94
CA SER A 479 4.90 -11.01 -14.01
C SER A 479 4.13 -12.34 -14.15
N GLY A 480 4.50 -13.16 -15.13
CA GLY A 480 3.93 -14.49 -15.34
C GLY A 480 2.66 -14.46 -16.23
N PRO A 481 1.96 -15.60 -16.35
CA PRO A 481 0.69 -15.69 -17.06
C PRO A 481 -0.35 -14.66 -16.58
N LEU A 482 -1.18 -14.19 -17.51
CA LEU A 482 -2.20 -13.19 -17.26
C LEU A 482 -3.29 -13.69 -16.29
N GLY A 483 -3.85 -12.78 -15.50
CA GLY A 483 -5.05 -13.01 -14.72
C GLY A 483 -6.31 -12.47 -15.39
N ARG A 484 -7.44 -12.51 -14.70
CA ARG A 484 -8.76 -12.05 -15.13
C ARG A 484 -9.26 -11.02 -14.12
N MET A 485 -9.81 -9.93 -14.62
CA MET A 485 -10.33 -8.86 -13.77
C MET A 485 -11.56 -8.25 -14.42
N VAL A 486 -12.61 -8.08 -13.63
CA VAL A 486 -13.78 -7.28 -13.95
C VAL A 486 -13.91 -6.18 -12.91
N GLU A 487 -14.41 -5.02 -13.33
CA GLU A 487 -14.50 -3.86 -12.45
C GLU A 487 -15.87 -3.16 -12.57
N ARG A 488 -16.36 -2.61 -11.45
CA ARG A 488 -17.65 -1.92 -11.36
C ARG A 488 -17.58 -0.74 -10.39
N ASN A 489 -18.00 0.45 -10.81
CA ASN A 489 -18.20 1.61 -9.93
C ASN A 489 -16.96 2.01 -9.11
N ASN A 490 -15.73 1.81 -9.58
CA ASN A 490 -14.56 2.32 -8.86
C ASN A 490 -14.36 3.82 -9.15
N ILE A 491 -13.79 4.56 -8.19
CA ILE A 491 -13.36 5.95 -8.40
C ILE A 491 -11.84 5.99 -8.45
N LEU A 492 -11.30 6.53 -9.55
CA LEU A 492 -9.87 6.77 -9.73
C LEU A 492 -9.64 8.28 -9.76
N VAL A 493 -8.85 8.78 -8.83
CA VAL A 493 -8.45 10.19 -8.74
C VAL A 493 -6.93 10.24 -8.74
N GLU A 494 -6.36 11.08 -9.60
CA GLU A 494 -4.90 11.26 -9.74
C GLU A 494 -4.12 9.95 -9.99
N CYS A 495 -4.77 8.93 -10.54
CA CYS A 495 -4.15 7.66 -10.91
C CYS A 495 -3.50 7.74 -12.30
N ASN A 496 -2.42 6.98 -12.50
CA ASN A 496 -1.63 7.06 -13.75
C ASN A 496 -2.19 6.16 -14.85
N HIS A 497 -2.81 5.06 -14.44
CA HIS A 497 -3.36 4.04 -15.32
C HIS A 497 -4.82 3.74 -14.93
N PRO A 498 -5.65 3.30 -15.91
CA PRO A 498 -6.95 2.72 -15.59
C PRO A 498 -6.77 1.37 -14.87
N ILE A 499 -7.87 0.83 -14.34
CA ILE A 499 -7.92 -0.59 -13.96
C ILE A 499 -7.92 -1.43 -15.24
N GLU A 500 -6.97 -2.34 -15.38
CA GLU A 500 -6.93 -3.30 -16.48
C GLU A 500 -8.05 -4.35 -16.30
N VAL A 501 -8.79 -4.64 -17.38
CA VAL A 501 -9.88 -5.64 -17.37
C VAL A 501 -9.61 -6.75 -18.38
N ARG A 502 -9.87 -8.00 -18.01
CA ARG A 502 -9.70 -9.18 -18.87
C ARG A 502 -10.64 -10.30 -18.45
N GLY A 503 -11.25 -10.93 -19.45
CA GLY A 503 -12.03 -12.16 -19.26
C GLY A 503 -13.31 -11.97 -18.47
N THR A 504 -13.76 -13.02 -17.81
CA THR A 504 -14.94 -13.03 -16.95
C THR A 504 -14.57 -13.54 -15.57
N VAL A 505 -15.31 -13.07 -14.56
CA VAL A 505 -15.17 -13.48 -13.16
C VAL A 505 -16.58 -13.68 -12.62
N THR A 506 -16.80 -14.73 -11.83
CA THR A 506 -18.10 -15.03 -11.23
C THR A 506 -18.52 -13.90 -10.27
N ASP A 507 -19.80 -13.54 -10.28
CA ASP A 507 -20.34 -12.54 -9.36
C ASP A 507 -20.23 -13.04 -7.91
N PRO A 508 -19.59 -12.29 -6.98
CA PRO A 508 -19.49 -12.65 -5.57
C PRO A 508 -20.84 -12.92 -4.90
N ALA A 509 -21.92 -12.30 -5.37
CA ALA A 509 -23.27 -12.44 -4.81
C ALA A 509 -23.82 -13.87 -4.91
N THR A 510 -23.21 -14.73 -5.74
CA THR A 510 -23.57 -16.15 -5.80
C THR A 510 -23.05 -16.95 -4.61
N PHE A 511 -22.12 -16.40 -3.82
CA PHE A 511 -21.49 -17.08 -2.69
C PHE A 511 -21.95 -16.55 -1.33
N TYR A 512 -22.14 -15.23 -1.21
CA TYR A 512 -22.58 -14.59 0.04
C TYR A 512 -23.26 -13.25 -0.26
N PRO A 513 -24.16 -12.77 0.63
CA PRO A 513 -24.73 -11.44 0.53
C PRO A 513 -23.73 -10.37 0.96
N TYR A 514 -23.75 -9.22 0.29
CA TYR A 514 -22.98 -8.03 0.66
C TYR A 514 -23.71 -6.76 0.21
N THR A 515 -23.26 -5.62 0.71
CA THR A 515 -23.71 -4.29 0.25
C THR A 515 -22.49 -3.46 -0.05
N VAL A 516 -22.55 -2.69 -1.13
CA VAL A 516 -21.47 -1.81 -1.56
C VAL A 516 -21.85 -0.37 -1.20
N ASP A 517 -21.04 0.26 -0.35
CA ASP A 517 -21.15 1.68 -0.05
C ASP A 517 -20.89 2.52 -1.30
N ALA A 518 -21.42 3.75 -1.31
CA ALA A 518 -21.11 4.69 -2.37
C ALA A 518 -19.58 4.88 -2.47
N PRO A 519 -18.96 4.68 -3.65
CA PRO A 519 -17.51 4.75 -3.76
C PRO A 519 -16.95 6.11 -3.32
N ALA A 520 -17.71 7.18 -3.52
CA ALA A 520 -17.34 8.54 -3.10
C ALA A 520 -17.31 8.74 -1.57
N SER A 521 -17.98 7.90 -0.77
CA SER A 521 -17.90 7.97 0.69
C SER A 521 -16.75 7.15 1.28
N VAL A 522 -16.12 6.27 0.49
CA VAL A 522 -15.01 5.41 0.93
C VAL A 522 -13.86 6.20 1.57
N PRO A 523 -13.37 7.35 1.03
CA PRO A 523 -12.31 8.15 1.67
C PRO A 523 -12.70 8.76 3.02
N THR A 524 -13.98 8.73 3.40
CA THR A 524 -14.46 9.17 4.72
C THR A 524 -14.71 7.98 5.63
N ILE A 525 -15.42 6.96 5.13
CA ILE A 525 -15.83 5.79 5.91
C ILE A 525 -14.62 4.96 6.32
N VAL A 526 -13.72 4.67 5.37
CA VAL A 526 -12.59 3.78 5.61
C VAL A 526 -11.59 4.37 6.60
N PRO A 527 -11.07 5.60 6.47
CA PRO A 527 -10.18 6.16 7.49
C PRO A 527 -10.83 6.34 8.87
N ALA A 528 -12.17 6.45 8.93
CA ALA A 528 -12.88 6.58 10.20
C ALA A 528 -13.05 5.25 10.94
N GLY A 529 -13.25 4.15 10.21
CA GLY A 529 -13.53 2.83 10.76
C GLY A 529 -12.36 1.84 10.72
N ALA A 530 -11.41 1.97 9.80
CA ALA A 530 -10.32 1.00 9.65
C ALA A 530 -9.26 1.14 10.74
N GLY A 531 -8.64 0.02 11.11
CA GLY A 531 -7.60 -0.09 12.12
C GLY A 531 -8.15 -0.26 13.54
N VAL A 532 -7.24 -0.14 14.52
CA VAL A 532 -7.53 -0.45 15.92
C VAL A 532 -8.36 0.61 16.65
N GLY A 533 -9.06 0.21 17.71
CA GLY A 533 -9.83 1.07 18.60
C GLY A 533 -11.20 1.47 18.06
N LYS A 534 -11.77 0.68 17.14
CA LYS A 534 -12.98 1.01 16.38
C LYS A 534 -14.11 -0.03 16.51
N ILE A 535 -13.91 -1.10 17.29
CA ILE A 535 -14.85 -2.22 17.45
C ILE A 535 -15.44 -2.34 18.85
#